data_AF-A0A2N6C6J3-F1
#
_entry.id   AF-A0A2N6C6J3-F1
#
_cell.length_a   1.000
_cell.length_b   1.000
_cell.length_c   1.000
_cell.angle_alpha   90.00
_cell.angle_beta   90.00
_cell.angle_gamma   90.00
#
_symmetry.space_group_name_H-M   'P 1'
#
loop_
_entity.id
_entity.type
_entity.pdbx_description
1 polymer ?
#
loop_
_entity_poly.entity_id
_entity_poly.type
_entity_poly.pdbx_seq_one_letter_code
_entity_poly.pdbx_strand_id
1 'polypeptide(L)'
;MLSRQQIEQCRAGTDRLAQPILPLVRLAGMLYLTGPFNRLPDLFAELNEPVETGGITYDRPADLLRPYLEDMAPYERFKHPQAPSRIILSSQRTGLDQFEALDGWVTQNVLIRELEEINSLLCGPCNCRLCCIGPEENMAQDFFEIPLSAQEKSFFQLTEINNTTSRQTSSESETPLMIQGHPFYLSNDPLLVHWQQGWSMILPRRSSCPNLEQDSGGCTIYRKRPDVCRRPQIFAYALERLAELDQEYEGRRLPAFCRRDTILAIWDCPYVKQFQEEIGVYAQLCGMEPIFKENKG
;
A
#
# COMPACT_ATOMS: atom_id res chain seq x y z
N MET A 1 7.79 -22.50 4.17
CA MET A 1 8.74 -22.35 3.04
C MET A 1 8.03 -22.82 1.78
N LEU A 2 8.20 -22.12 0.66
CA LEU A 2 7.50 -22.43 -0.59
C LEU A 2 8.10 -23.68 -1.26
N SER A 3 7.28 -24.40 -2.03
CA SER A 3 7.78 -25.52 -2.85
C SER A 3 8.60 -24.99 -4.04
N ARG A 4 9.43 -25.85 -4.65
CA ARG A 4 10.21 -25.47 -5.84
C ARG A 4 9.34 -24.95 -6.98
N GLN A 5 8.20 -25.59 -7.22
CA GLN A 5 7.24 -25.15 -8.24
C GLN A 5 6.66 -23.78 -7.92
N GLN A 6 6.34 -23.50 -6.64
CA GLN A 6 5.83 -22.20 -6.22
C GLN A 6 6.90 -21.10 -6.36
N ILE A 7 8.15 -21.40 -6.01
CA ILE A 7 9.27 -20.47 -6.19
C ILE A 7 9.43 -20.11 -7.67
N GLU A 8 9.38 -21.10 -8.57
CA GLU A 8 9.46 -20.85 -10.01
C GLU A 8 8.29 -20.01 -10.53
N GLN A 9 7.08 -20.22 -10.01
CA GLN A 9 5.90 -19.42 -10.33
C GLN A 9 6.01 -17.96 -9.81
N CYS A 10 6.81 -17.70 -8.79
CA CYS A 10 7.07 -16.36 -8.27
C CYS A 10 8.10 -15.55 -9.10
N ARG A 11 8.71 -16.14 -10.13
CA ARG A 11 9.79 -15.51 -10.92
C ARG A 11 9.43 -14.10 -11.41
N ALA A 12 8.21 -13.92 -11.93
CA ALA A 12 7.77 -12.60 -12.39
C ALA A 12 7.78 -11.54 -11.28
N GLY A 13 7.48 -11.91 -10.03
CA GLY A 13 7.54 -11.00 -8.89
C GLY A 13 8.97 -10.72 -8.43
N THR A 14 9.85 -11.73 -8.42
CA THR A 14 11.26 -11.53 -8.06
C THR A 14 12.03 -10.74 -9.11
N ASP A 15 11.69 -10.91 -10.39
CA ASP A 15 12.27 -10.10 -11.48
C ASP A 15 11.91 -8.62 -11.31
N ARG A 16 10.71 -8.31 -10.82
CA ARG A 16 10.29 -6.93 -10.49
C ARG A 16 11.01 -6.40 -9.24
N LEU A 17 11.23 -7.23 -8.21
CA LEU A 17 12.06 -6.85 -7.05
C LEU A 17 13.51 -6.50 -7.46
N ALA A 18 14.04 -7.13 -8.50
CA ALA A 18 15.39 -6.84 -9.00
C ALA A 18 15.49 -5.56 -9.85
N GLN A 19 14.35 -4.98 -10.27
CA GLN A 19 14.29 -3.78 -11.11
C GLN A 19 13.27 -2.76 -10.57
N PRO A 20 13.51 -2.20 -9.35
CA PRO A 20 12.65 -1.16 -8.78
C PRO A 20 12.56 0.07 -9.69
N ILE A 21 11.39 0.69 -9.82
CA ILE A 21 11.22 1.87 -10.67
C ILE A 21 11.72 3.16 -10.00
N LEU A 22 11.78 3.20 -8.67
CA LEU A 22 12.03 4.43 -7.91
C LEU A 22 13.35 5.14 -8.27
N PRO A 23 14.50 4.46 -8.50
CA PRO A 23 15.72 5.12 -8.97
C PRO A 23 15.52 5.87 -10.30
N LEU A 24 14.77 5.28 -11.23
CA LEU A 24 14.45 5.92 -12.51
C LEU A 24 13.48 7.10 -12.32
N VAL A 25 12.49 6.97 -11.44
CA VAL A 25 11.57 8.06 -11.07
C VAL A 25 12.34 9.27 -10.53
N ARG A 26 13.28 9.05 -9.60
CA ARG A 26 14.10 10.13 -9.02
C ARG A 26 14.99 10.79 -10.06
N LEU A 27 15.61 10.00 -10.94
CA LEU A 27 16.40 10.53 -12.05
C LEU A 27 15.54 11.37 -13.01
N ALA A 28 14.37 10.88 -13.40
CA ALA A 28 13.45 11.64 -14.23
C ALA A 28 12.97 12.93 -13.53
N GLY A 29 12.73 12.89 -12.22
CA GLY A 29 12.45 14.09 -11.42
C GLY A 29 13.59 15.10 -11.49
N MET A 30 14.83 14.68 -11.30
CA MET A 30 16.01 15.55 -11.41
C MET A 30 16.19 16.13 -12.82
N LEU A 31 16.05 15.31 -13.87
CA LEU A 31 16.12 15.75 -15.27
C LEU A 31 15.01 16.73 -15.61
N TYR A 32 13.79 16.50 -15.12
CA TYR A 32 12.68 17.42 -15.28
C TYR A 32 12.99 18.78 -14.66
N LEU A 33 13.51 18.81 -13.43
CA LEU A 33 13.78 20.05 -12.70
C LEU A 33 14.93 20.86 -13.32
N THR A 34 15.99 20.18 -13.75
CA THR A 34 17.20 20.81 -14.26
C THR A 34 17.14 21.09 -15.78
N GLY A 35 16.31 20.34 -16.51
CA GLY A 35 16.17 20.45 -17.96
C GLY A 35 15.16 21.50 -18.43
N PRO A 36 15.09 21.75 -19.74
CA PRO A 36 14.21 22.75 -20.36
C PRO A 36 12.76 22.27 -20.56
N PHE A 37 12.30 21.31 -19.74
CA PHE A 37 10.97 20.70 -19.86
C PHE A 37 9.90 21.51 -19.13
N ASN A 38 8.74 21.72 -19.74
CA ASN A 38 7.62 22.42 -19.08
C ASN A 38 6.74 21.47 -18.29
N ARG A 39 6.59 20.22 -18.74
CA ARG A 39 5.85 19.15 -18.08
C ARG A 39 6.59 17.81 -18.16
N LEU A 40 6.23 16.86 -17.30
CA LEU A 40 6.81 15.51 -17.31
C LEU A 40 6.61 14.75 -18.63
N PRO A 41 5.46 14.85 -19.33
CA PRO A 41 5.32 14.23 -20.65
C PRO A 41 6.31 14.74 -21.70
N ASP A 42 6.73 16.01 -21.59
CA ASP A 42 7.72 16.59 -22.51
C ASP A 42 9.10 15.92 -22.28
N LEU A 43 9.48 15.68 -21.02
CA LEU A 43 10.67 14.89 -20.68
C LEU A 43 10.56 13.46 -21.22
N PHE A 44 9.41 12.80 -21.03
CA PHE A 44 9.24 11.40 -21.43
C PHE A 44 9.34 11.22 -22.96
N ALA A 45 8.97 12.24 -23.74
CA ALA A 45 9.13 12.22 -25.20
C ALA A 45 10.60 12.23 -25.65
N GLU A 46 11.51 12.73 -24.80
CA GLU A 46 12.95 12.80 -25.08
C GLU A 46 13.75 11.63 -24.44
N LEU A 47 13.16 10.88 -23.49
CA LEU A 47 13.79 9.73 -22.82
C LEU A 47 13.72 8.45 -23.68
N ASN A 48 14.36 8.48 -24.86
CA ASN A 48 14.32 7.40 -25.85
C ASN A 48 15.52 6.43 -25.80
N GLU A 49 16.57 6.77 -25.05
CA GLU A 49 17.77 5.95 -24.92
C GLU A 49 17.76 5.19 -23.59
N PRO A 50 18.42 4.01 -23.52
CA PRO A 50 18.65 3.32 -22.25
C PRO A 50 19.36 4.19 -21.23
N VAL A 51 18.97 4.06 -19.96
CA VAL A 51 19.52 4.86 -18.85
C VAL A 51 19.98 3.95 -17.74
N GLU A 52 21.15 4.25 -17.15
CA GLU A 52 21.65 3.57 -15.96
C GLU A 52 21.50 4.48 -14.73
N THR A 53 20.88 3.97 -13.66
CA THR A 53 20.80 4.66 -12.37
C THR A 53 20.65 3.65 -11.24
N GLY A 54 21.33 3.90 -10.11
CA GLY A 54 21.32 2.99 -8.96
C GLY A 54 21.86 1.59 -9.27
N GLY A 55 22.75 1.46 -10.27
CA GLY A 55 23.29 0.17 -10.73
C GLY A 55 22.31 -0.67 -11.55
N ILE A 56 21.20 -0.09 -12.01
CA ILE A 56 20.18 -0.73 -12.84
C ILE A 56 20.14 -0.05 -14.20
N THR A 57 20.14 -0.84 -15.27
CA THR A 57 19.91 -0.36 -16.64
C THR A 57 18.43 -0.48 -17.00
N TYR A 58 17.84 0.61 -17.47
CA TYR A 58 16.45 0.69 -17.94
C TYR A 58 16.46 0.91 -19.45
N ASP A 59 16.11 -0.13 -20.22
CA ASP A 59 16.21 -0.10 -21.69
C ASP A 59 15.21 0.86 -22.35
N ARG A 60 14.02 1.01 -21.77
CA ARG A 60 12.92 1.82 -22.30
C ARG A 60 12.34 2.73 -21.21
N PRO A 61 13.09 3.73 -20.73
CA PRO A 61 12.74 4.47 -19.53
C PRO A 61 11.39 5.20 -19.66
N ALA A 62 11.08 5.79 -20.82
CA ALA A 62 9.79 6.45 -21.05
C ALA A 62 8.59 5.49 -20.92
N ASP A 63 8.70 4.27 -21.45
CA ASP A 63 7.63 3.26 -21.36
C ASP A 63 7.45 2.78 -19.92
N LEU A 64 8.55 2.63 -19.18
CA LEU A 64 8.55 2.18 -17.78
C LEU A 64 7.99 3.23 -16.82
N LEU A 65 8.21 4.52 -17.10
CA LEU A 65 7.72 5.63 -16.29
C LEU A 65 6.26 6.01 -16.60
N ARG A 66 5.77 5.73 -17.81
CA ARG A 66 4.42 6.13 -18.25
C ARG A 66 3.30 5.70 -17.27
N PRO A 67 3.30 4.50 -16.68
CA PRO A 67 2.30 4.10 -15.69
C PRO A 67 2.33 4.92 -14.39
N TYR A 68 3.42 5.63 -14.10
CA TYR A 68 3.63 6.40 -12.87
C TYR A 68 3.50 7.92 -13.06
N LEU A 69 3.08 8.37 -14.25
CA LEU A 69 3.02 9.80 -14.59
C LEU A 69 2.18 10.61 -13.57
N GLU A 70 1.02 10.08 -13.17
CA GLU A 70 0.15 10.73 -12.17
C GLU A 70 0.81 10.78 -10.79
N ASP A 71 1.52 9.71 -10.40
CA ASP A 71 2.20 9.63 -9.12
C ASP A 71 3.40 10.60 -9.05
N MET A 72 4.02 10.88 -10.20
CA MET A 72 5.14 11.82 -10.39
C MET A 72 4.71 13.27 -10.61
N ALA A 73 3.46 13.53 -11.01
CA ALA A 73 2.93 14.88 -11.24
C ALA A 73 3.21 15.92 -10.13
N PRO A 74 3.32 15.54 -8.83
CA PRO A 74 3.74 16.48 -7.78
C PRO A 74 5.08 17.19 -8.05
N TYR A 75 6.03 16.60 -8.80
CA TYR A 75 7.26 17.30 -9.20
C TYR A 75 6.99 18.52 -10.10
N GLU A 76 5.88 18.58 -10.83
CA GLU A 76 5.59 19.72 -11.69
C GLU A 76 5.39 21.03 -10.90
N ARG A 77 5.08 20.93 -9.59
CA ARG A 77 4.89 22.07 -8.69
C ARG A 77 6.14 22.94 -8.49
N PHE A 78 7.33 22.45 -8.84
CA PHE A 78 8.55 23.26 -8.83
C PHE A 78 8.57 24.32 -9.93
N LYS A 79 8.00 24.02 -11.09
CA LYS A 79 7.92 24.95 -12.23
C LYS A 79 6.56 25.65 -12.29
N HIS A 80 5.53 25.02 -11.75
CA HIS A 80 4.16 25.56 -11.69
C HIS A 80 3.67 25.56 -10.22
N PRO A 81 4.06 26.56 -9.41
CA PRO A 81 3.69 26.61 -8.00
C PRO A 81 2.18 26.52 -7.77
N GLN A 82 1.80 25.71 -6.80
CA GLN A 82 0.41 25.51 -6.37
C GLN A 82 0.33 25.60 -4.85
N ALA A 83 -0.85 25.94 -4.32
CA ALA A 83 -1.09 25.94 -2.89
C ALA A 83 -0.83 24.54 -2.29
N PRO A 84 -0.21 24.45 -1.10
CA PRO A 84 0.14 23.17 -0.49
C PRO A 84 -1.10 22.34 -0.19
N SER A 85 -1.09 21.08 -0.60
CA SER A 85 -2.19 20.14 -0.37
C SER A 85 -2.01 19.29 0.89
N ARG A 86 -0.86 19.41 1.56
CA ARG A 86 -0.42 18.59 2.70
C ARG A 86 0.82 19.20 3.34
N ILE A 87 1.12 18.76 4.55
CA ILE A 87 2.35 19.11 5.27
C ILE A 87 3.19 17.85 5.42
N ILE A 88 4.49 17.96 5.15
CA ILE A 88 5.42 16.85 5.27
C ILE A 88 6.57 17.28 6.16
N LEU A 89 6.77 16.49 7.20
CA LEU A 89 7.72 16.73 8.26
C LEU A 89 8.85 15.70 8.20
N SER A 90 10.01 16.06 8.72
CA SER A 90 11.13 15.16 8.98
C SER A 90 10.77 14.15 10.08
N SER A 91 11.64 13.16 10.28
CA SER A 91 11.53 12.21 11.41
C SER A 91 11.61 12.90 12.79
N GLN A 92 12.20 14.10 12.87
CA GLN A 92 12.21 14.96 14.06
C GLN A 92 11.01 15.91 14.13
N ARG A 93 9.99 15.73 13.27
CA ARG A 93 8.78 16.56 13.18
C ARG A 93 9.03 18.03 12.83
N THR A 94 10.11 18.31 12.13
CA THR A 94 10.41 19.64 11.58
C THR A 94 9.92 19.75 10.14
N GLY A 95 9.57 20.95 9.68
CA GLY A 95 9.22 21.15 8.27
C GLY A 95 10.40 20.77 7.35
N LEU A 96 10.11 20.03 6.29
CA LEU A 96 11.07 19.76 5.21
C LEU A 96 11.05 20.88 4.18
N ASP A 97 12.12 20.99 3.39
CA ASP A 97 12.08 21.84 2.22
C ASP A 97 11.10 21.28 1.16
N GLN A 98 10.78 22.11 0.16
CA GLN A 98 9.79 21.73 -0.85
C GLN A 98 10.23 20.50 -1.65
N PHE A 99 11.54 20.34 -1.92
CA PHE A 99 12.10 19.20 -2.65
C PHE A 99 11.95 17.92 -1.88
N GLU A 100 12.43 17.88 -0.64
CA GLU A 100 12.34 16.71 0.22
C GLU A 100 10.88 16.31 0.50
N ALA A 101 10.00 17.28 0.68
CA ALA A 101 8.57 17.04 0.87
C ALA A 101 7.94 16.40 -0.38
N LEU A 102 8.15 16.98 -1.56
CA LEU A 102 7.57 16.46 -2.80
C LEU A 102 8.18 15.10 -3.19
N ASP A 103 9.50 14.91 -3.01
CA ASP A 103 10.17 13.63 -3.22
C ASP A 103 9.60 12.53 -2.31
N GLY A 104 9.41 12.82 -1.01
CA GLY A 104 8.79 11.86 -0.10
C GLY A 104 7.37 11.48 -0.52
N TRP A 105 6.59 12.44 -1.02
CA TRP A 105 5.23 12.18 -1.51
C TRP A 105 5.20 11.36 -2.80
N VAL A 106 6.07 11.67 -3.77
CA VAL A 106 6.21 10.88 -5.00
C VAL A 106 6.68 9.47 -4.66
N THR A 107 7.69 9.35 -3.79
CA THR A 107 8.21 8.07 -3.31
C THR A 107 7.10 7.20 -2.70
N GLN A 108 6.27 7.77 -1.82
CA GLN A 108 5.14 7.04 -1.22
C GLN A 108 4.19 6.49 -2.29
N ASN A 109 3.76 7.30 -3.27
CA ASN A 109 2.75 6.88 -4.25
C ASN A 109 3.31 5.86 -5.25
N VAL A 110 4.52 6.09 -5.74
CA VAL A 110 5.20 5.18 -6.68
C VAL A 110 5.41 3.82 -6.03
N LEU A 111 5.92 3.78 -4.79
CA LEU A 111 6.13 2.53 -4.07
C LEU A 111 4.83 1.83 -3.73
N ILE A 112 3.74 2.56 -3.40
CA ILE A 112 2.41 1.93 -3.24
C ILE A 112 2.04 1.17 -4.50
N ARG A 113 2.06 1.84 -5.67
CA ARG A 113 1.64 1.23 -6.94
C ARG A 113 2.54 0.05 -7.31
N GLU A 114 3.86 0.22 -7.23
CA GLU A 114 4.82 -0.83 -7.60
C GLU A 114 4.74 -2.04 -6.68
N LEU A 115 4.68 -1.83 -5.36
CA LEU A 115 4.58 -2.93 -4.41
C LEU A 115 3.24 -3.65 -4.53
N GLU A 116 2.12 -2.98 -4.83
CA GLU A 116 0.84 -3.66 -5.08
C GLU A 116 0.93 -4.66 -6.24
N GLU A 117 1.67 -4.32 -7.31
CA GLU A 117 1.94 -5.24 -8.42
C GLU A 117 2.85 -6.40 -7.98
N ILE A 118 3.96 -6.11 -7.31
CA ILE A 118 4.92 -7.12 -6.83
C ILE A 118 4.24 -8.10 -5.87
N ASN A 119 3.50 -7.61 -4.88
CA ASN A 119 2.78 -8.44 -3.93
C ASN A 119 1.77 -9.35 -4.62
N SER A 120 1.12 -8.89 -5.70
CA SER A 120 0.21 -9.72 -6.49
C SER A 120 0.93 -10.88 -7.17
N LEU A 121 2.10 -10.61 -7.75
CA LEU A 121 2.92 -11.61 -8.45
C LEU A 121 3.51 -12.65 -7.49
N LEU A 122 3.93 -12.23 -6.29
CA LEU A 122 4.54 -13.11 -5.29
C LEU A 122 3.51 -13.89 -4.46
N CYS A 123 2.34 -13.32 -4.19
CA CYS A 123 1.34 -13.95 -3.33
C CYS A 123 0.53 -15.04 -4.05
N GLY A 124 0.22 -14.84 -5.33
CA GLY A 124 -0.62 -15.77 -6.12
C GLY A 124 -0.17 -17.23 -6.02
N PRO A 125 1.11 -17.56 -6.22
CA PRO A 125 1.63 -18.93 -6.12
C PRO A 125 1.60 -19.55 -4.72
N CYS A 126 1.43 -18.75 -3.66
CA CYS A 126 1.52 -19.24 -2.28
C CYS A 126 0.27 -20.01 -1.82
N ASN A 127 -0.87 -19.91 -2.51
CA ASN A 127 -2.18 -20.42 -2.05
C ASN A 127 -2.52 -19.96 -0.61
N CYS A 128 -2.02 -18.78 -0.22
CA CYS A 128 -2.10 -18.28 1.13
C CYS A 128 -3.48 -17.66 1.40
N ARG A 129 -4.07 -18.01 2.55
CA ARG A 129 -5.38 -17.56 3.02
C ARG A 129 -5.33 -16.53 4.13
N LEU A 130 -4.14 -16.19 4.62
CA LEU A 130 -3.96 -15.42 5.85
C LEU A 130 -4.67 -14.05 5.82
N CYS A 131 -4.74 -13.38 4.67
CA CYS A 131 -5.44 -12.10 4.53
C CYS A 131 -6.97 -12.22 4.44
N CYS A 132 -7.52 -13.44 4.35
CA CYS A 132 -8.95 -13.70 4.11
C CYS A 132 -9.60 -14.56 5.20
N ILE A 133 -8.89 -14.82 6.30
CA ILE A 133 -9.40 -15.56 7.46
C ILE A 133 -9.26 -14.69 8.71
N GLY A 134 -10.23 -14.81 9.62
CA GLY A 134 -10.21 -14.19 10.93
C GLY A 134 -9.15 -14.78 11.86
N PRO A 135 -8.97 -14.23 13.07
CA PRO A 135 -8.02 -14.74 14.05
C PRO A 135 -8.37 -16.16 14.50
N GLU A 136 -7.37 -16.95 14.87
CA GLU A 136 -7.57 -18.23 15.55
C GLU A 136 -7.99 -17.99 17.02
N GLU A 137 -8.47 -19.03 17.69
CA GLU A 137 -8.96 -18.96 19.09
C GLU A 137 -7.90 -18.42 20.06
N ASN A 138 -6.63 -18.74 19.82
CA ASN A 138 -5.50 -18.42 20.70
C ASN A 138 -4.77 -17.11 20.35
N MET A 139 -5.21 -16.39 19.32
CA MET A 139 -4.60 -15.12 18.92
C MET A 139 -5.02 -13.98 19.85
N ALA A 140 -4.18 -12.96 20.01
CA ALA A 140 -4.53 -11.80 20.84
C ALA A 140 -5.66 -10.95 20.21
N GLN A 141 -5.73 -10.91 18.88
CA GLN A 141 -6.67 -10.12 18.11
C GLN A 141 -8.06 -10.76 18.09
N ASP A 142 -9.11 -9.95 18.29
CA ASP A 142 -10.50 -10.41 18.30
C ASP A 142 -11.13 -10.49 16.91
N PHE A 143 -10.63 -9.69 15.97
CA PHE A 143 -11.07 -9.70 14.58
C PHE A 143 -9.93 -9.26 13.64
N PHE A 144 -10.14 -9.48 12.35
CA PHE A 144 -9.41 -8.78 11.30
C PHE A 144 -10.35 -7.96 10.45
N GLU A 145 -9.83 -6.88 9.88
CA GLU A 145 -10.59 -5.95 9.05
C GLU A 145 -10.02 -5.94 7.63
N ILE A 146 -10.91 -6.05 6.64
CA ILE A 146 -10.59 -5.82 5.23
C ILE A 146 -11.35 -4.58 4.78
N PRO A 147 -10.67 -3.44 4.59
CA PRO A 147 -11.28 -2.24 4.03
C PRO A 147 -11.96 -2.55 2.69
N LEU A 148 -13.04 -1.84 2.36
CA LEU A 148 -13.74 -1.98 1.10
C LEU A 148 -14.15 -0.60 0.59
N SER A 149 -14.09 -0.40 -0.73
CA SER A 149 -14.77 0.74 -1.34
C SER A 149 -16.29 0.56 -1.27
N ALA A 150 -17.02 1.66 -1.44
CA ALA A 150 -18.48 1.65 -1.49
C ALA A 150 -19.04 0.75 -2.62
N GLN A 151 -18.27 0.54 -3.69
CA GLN A 151 -18.64 -0.35 -4.79
C GLN A 151 -18.35 -1.81 -4.43
N GLU A 152 -17.19 -2.10 -3.85
CA GLU A 152 -16.77 -3.47 -3.51
C GLU A 152 -17.68 -4.16 -2.51
N LYS A 153 -18.29 -3.41 -1.57
CA LYS A 153 -19.23 -3.99 -0.59
C LYS A 153 -20.33 -4.82 -1.27
N SER A 154 -20.77 -4.40 -2.46
CA SER A 154 -21.87 -5.05 -3.20
C SER A 154 -21.54 -6.46 -3.68
N PHE A 155 -20.27 -6.85 -3.69
CA PHE A 155 -19.83 -8.18 -4.07
C PHE A 155 -19.99 -9.21 -2.93
N PHE A 156 -20.24 -8.76 -1.71
CA PHE A 156 -20.33 -9.60 -0.52
C PHE A 156 -21.77 -9.68 -0.02
N GLN A 157 -22.35 -10.87 -0.03
CA GLN A 157 -23.68 -11.12 0.54
C GLN A 157 -23.59 -11.36 2.05
N LEU A 158 -23.23 -10.29 2.77
CA LEU A 158 -23.03 -10.32 4.23
C LEU A 158 -24.00 -9.34 4.91
N THR A 159 -24.19 -9.52 6.22
CA THR A 159 -24.98 -8.60 7.03
C THR A 159 -24.34 -7.21 7.02
N GLU A 160 -25.10 -6.19 6.62
CA GLU A 160 -24.65 -4.80 6.60
C GLU A 160 -25.06 -4.05 7.88
N ILE A 161 -24.08 -3.43 8.52
CA ILE A 161 -24.24 -2.56 9.68
C ILE A 161 -23.93 -1.13 9.25
N ASN A 162 -24.98 -0.35 9.05
CA ASN A 162 -24.89 1.00 8.55
C ASN A 162 -25.90 1.89 9.27
N ASN A 163 -25.53 2.39 10.44
CA ASN A 163 -26.37 3.26 11.26
C ASN A 163 -25.58 4.49 11.73
N THR A 164 -26.25 5.43 12.40
CA THR A 164 -25.61 6.66 12.88
C THR A 164 -24.43 6.37 13.81
N THR A 165 -24.57 5.37 14.69
CA THR A 165 -23.51 4.99 15.63
C THR A 165 -22.29 4.45 14.90
N SER A 166 -22.46 3.50 13.98
CA SER A 166 -21.34 2.90 13.26
C SER A 166 -20.54 3.95 12.46
N ARG A 167 -21.25 4.92 11.87
CA ARG A 167 -20.65 6.04 11.10
C ARG A 167 -19.86 7.04 11.95
N GLN A 168 -20.01 6.99 13.27
CA GLN A 168 -19.33 7.89 14.21
C GLN A 168 -18.22 7.17 15.00
N THR A 169 -18.06 5.86 14.80
CA THR A 169 -17.09 5.02 15.50
C THR A 169 -16.05 4.44 14.53
N SER A 170 -14.95 3.94 15.09
CA SER A 170 -13.94 3.14 14.40
C SER A 170 -14.00 1.69 14.89
N SER A 171 -13.46 0.75 14.11
CA SER A 171 -13.23 -0.64 14.54
C SER A 171 -12.33 -0.73 15.78
N GLU A 172 -11.40 0.22 15.92
CA GLU A 172 -10.42 0.31 17.03
C GLU A 172 -10.87 1.24 18.18
N SER A 173 -12.16 1.61 18.25
CA SER A 173 -12.66 2.46 19.34
C SER A 173 -12.63 1.73 20.70
N GLU A 174 -12.24 2.46 21.76
CA GLU A 174 -12.16 1.91 23.14
C GLU A 174 -13.47 1.27 23.59
N THR A 175 -14.60 1.92 23.28
CA THR A 175 -15.92 1.29 23.41
C THR A 175 -16.32 0.68 22.07
N PRO A 176 -16.47 -0.66 21.98
CA PRO A 176 -16.78 -1.31 20.72
C PRO A 176 -18.22 -1.02 20.28
N LEU A 177 -18.45 -1.03 18.97
CA LEU A 177 -19.79 -0.99 18.41
C LEU A 177 -20.57 -2.23 18.85
N MET A 178 -21.76 -2.01 19.43
CA MET A 178 -22.63 -3.08 19.89
C MET A 178 -23.64 -3.47 18.79
N ILE A 179 -23.69 -4.76 18.45
CA ILE A 179 -24.65 -5.37 17.53
C ILE A 179 -25.45 -6.40 18.31
N GLN A 180 -26.77 -6.23 18.38
CA GLN A 180 -27.66 -7.15 19.11
C GLN A 180 -27.19 -7.43 20.56
N GLY A 181 -26.68 -6.41 21.25
CA GLY A 181 -26.24 -6.51 22.64
C GLY A 181 -24.84 -7.10 22.86
N HIS A 182 -24.09 -7.41 21.80
CA HIS A 182 -22.72 -7.91 21.90
C HIS A 182 -21.76 -7.03 21.06
N PRO A 183 -20.46 -6.96 21.41
CA PRO A 183 -19.46 -6.33 20.56
C PRO A 183 -19.47 -6.92 19.15
N PHE A 184 -19.29 -6.08 18.13
CA PHE A 184 -19.39 -6.48 16.72
C PHE A 184 -18.48 -7.67 16.35
N TYR A 185 -17.30 -7.76 16.96
CA TYR A 185 -16.33 -8.83 16.71
C TYR A 185 -16.68 -10.18 17.35
N LEU A 186 -17.76 -10.27 18.15
CA LEU A 186 -18.30 -11.53 18.66
C LEU A 186 -19.38 -12.15 17.76
N SER A 187 -19.61 -11.58 16.57
CA SER A 187 -20.43 -12.24 15.55
C SER A 187 -19.79 -13.57 15.13
N ASN A 188 -20.61 -14.59 14.86
CA ASN A 188 -20.12 -15.87 14.32
C ASN A 188 -19.74 -15.75 12.83
N ASP A 189 -20.42 -14.85 12.11
CA ASP A 189 -20.26 -14.67 10.67
C ASP A 189 -19.55 -13.36 10.36
N PRO A 190 -18.79 -13.29 9.24
CA PRO A 190 -18.32 -12.04 8.69
C PRO A 190 -19.45 -11.04 8.49
N LEU A 191 -19.13 -9.75 8.65
CA LEU A 191 -20.10 -8.68 8.56
C LEU A 191 -19.48 -7.45 7.90
N LEU A 192 -20.32 -6.66 7.23
CA LEU A 192 -19.93 -5.39 6.64
C LEU A 192 -20.31 -4.26 7.59
N VAL A 193 -19.36 -3.40 7.95
CA VAL A 193 -19.65 -2.21 8.76
C VAL A 193 -19.27 -0.96 7.99
N HIS A 194 -20.12 0.06 8.07
CA HIS A 194 -19.79 1.40 7.64
C HIS A 194 -19.31 2.22 8.85
N TRP A 195 -18.00 2.31 8.98
CA TRP A 195 -17.28 3.09 9.99
C TRP A 195 -17.22 4.57 9.62
N GLN A 196 -16.66 5.39 10.51
CA GLN A 196 -16.33 6.78 10.21
C GLN A 196 -15.38 6.91 9.00
N GLN A 197 -14.46 5.96 8.83
CA GLN A 197 -13.42 5.97 7.80
C GLN A 197 -13.86 5.35 6.47
N GLY A 198 -15.02 4.68 6.43
CA GLY A 198 -15.54 4.01 5.23
C GLY A 198 -16.09 2.61 5.51
N TRP A 199 -16.21 1.81 4.46
CA TRP A 199 -16.69 0.43 4.57
C TRP A 199 -15.56 -0.53 4.87
N SER A 200 -15.85 -1.57 5.65
CA SER A 200 -14.99 -2.73 5.74
C SER A 200 -15.76 -4.01 6.05
N MET A 201 -15.14 -5.14 5.69
CA MET A 201 -15.54 -6.48 6.11
C MET A 201 -14.77 -6.85 7.37
N ILE A 202 -15.51 -7.16 8.42
CA ILE A 202 -14.97 -7.70 9.66
C ILE A 202 -14.97 -9.22 9.57
N LEU A 203 -13.83 -9.82 9.90
CA LEU A 203 -13.62 -11.25 10.04
C LEU A 203 -13.41 -11.57 11.53
N PRO A 204 -14.47 -11.95 12.26
CA PRO A 204 -14.38 -12.44 13.64
C PRO A 204 -13.47 -13.67 13.78
N ARG A 205 -13.19 -14.07 15.02
CA ARG A 205 -12.44 -15.31 15.29
C ARG A 205 -13.03 -16.50 14.54
N ARG A 206 -12.15 -17.31 13.92
CA ARG A 206 -12.47 -18.54 13.19
C ARG A 206 -13.45 -18.37 12.02
N SER A 207 -13.61 -17.14 11.55
CA SER A 207 -14.37 -16.83 10.34
C SER A 207 -13.47 -16.82 9.09
N SER A 208 -14.08 -16.82 7.92
CA SER A 208 -13.37 -16.64 6.64
C SER A 208 -14.21 -15.82 5.68
N CYS A 209 -13.54 -15.13 4.76
CA CYS A 209 -14.22 -14.45 3.65
C CYS A 209 -15.11 -15.46 2.90
N PRO A 210 -16.40 -15.16 2.66
CA PRO A 210 -17.32 -16.09 1.99
C PRO A 210 -16.92 -16.40 0.54
N ASN A 211 -16.07 -15.57 -0.05
CA ASN A 211 -15.58 -15.69 -1.42
C ASN A 211 -14.16 -16.27 -1.51
N LEU A 212 -13.69 -16.92 -0.44
CA LEU A 212 -12.40 -17.61 -0.41
C LEU A 212 -12.56 -19.07 -0.88
N GLU A 213 -11.89 -19.43 -1.97
CA GLU A 213 -11.87 -20.81 -2.45
C GLU A 213 -11.10 -21.73 -1.50
N GLN A 214 -11.76 -22.81 -1.06
CA GLN A 214 -11.23 -23.73 -0.06
C GLN A 214 -10.09 -24.63 -0.54
N ASP A 215 -9.82 -24.71 -1.83
CA ASP A 215 -8.72 -25.53 -2.37
C ASP A 215 -7.54 -24.65 -2.79
N SER A 216 -7.80 -23.65 -3.62
CA SER A 216 -6.78 -22.75 -4.17
C SER A 216 -6.36 -21.64 -3.20
N GLY A 217 -7.19 -21.27 -2.21
CA GLY A 217 -7.01 -20.04 -1.44
C GLY A 217 -7.20 -18.76 -2.27
N GLY A 218 -7.74 -18.88 -3.49
CA GLY A 218 -8.07 -17.77 -4.38
C GLY A 218 -9.36 -17.04 -3.97
N CYS A 219 -9.56 -15.84 -4.50
CA CYS A 219 -10.82 -15.11 -4.34
C CYS A 219 -11.71 -15.28 -5.56
N THR A 220 -12.97 -15.67 -5.36
CA THR A 220 -13.93 -15.91 -6.44
C THR A 220 -14.46 -14.62 -7.10
N ILE A 221 -14.49 -13.50 -6.37
CA ILE A 221 -14.93 -12.20 -6.90
C ILE A 221 -13.91 -11.64 -7.90
N TYR A 222 -12.63 -11.81 -7.58
CA TYR A 222 -11.55 -11.08 -8.23
C TYR A 222 -10.65 -12.01 -9.02
N ARG A 223 -10.90 -12.12 -10.34
CA ARG A 223 -10.05 -12.88 -11.27
C ARG A 223 -8.57 -12.48 -11.21
N LYS A 224 -8.31 -11.21 -10.93
CA LYS A 224 -7.03 -10.68 -10.44
C LYS A 224 -7.37 -9.97 -9.14
N ARG A 225 -6.66 -10.25 -8.03
CA ARG A 225 -6.90 -9.59 -6.73
C ARG A 225 -7.02 -8.06 -6.93
N PRO A 226 -7.94 -7.35 -6.29
CA PRO A 226 -8.11 -5.90 -6.40
C PRO A 226 -7.12 -5.21 -5.46
N ASP A 227 -6.84 -3.93 -5.68
CA ASP A 227 -5.84 -3.18 -4.91
C ASP A 227 -6.04 -3.27 -3.39
N VAL A 228 -7.28 -3.35 -2.92
CA VAL A 228 -7.58 -3.46 -1.49
C VAL A 228 -7.25 -4.84 -0.90
N CYS A 229 -7.39 -5.93 -1.66
CA CYS A 229 -6.89 -7.25 -1.26
C CYS A 229 -5.42 -7.49 -1.65
N ARG A 230 -4.81 -6.56 -2.40
CA ARG A 230 -3.37 -6.49 -2.68
C ARG A 230 -2.61 -5.73 -1.60
N ARG A 231 -3.30 -5.01 -0.71
CA ARG A 231 -2.67 -4.23 0.36
C ARG A 231 -2.17 -5.11 1.50
N PRO A 232 -0.86 -5.04 1.79
CA PRO A 232 0.06 -6.03 1.26
C PRO A 232 0.84 -6.72 2.38
N GLN A 233 1.70 -7.67 2.00
CA GLN A 233 2.71 -8.18 2.93
C GLN A 233 4.03 -7.41 2.78
N ILE A 234 4.12 -6.42 1.89
CA ILE A 234 5.21 -5.45 1.75
C ILE A 234 4.61 -4.07 1.45
N PHE A 235 4.79 -3.09 2.35
CA PHE A 235 4.18 -1.76 2.32
C PHE A 235 5.22 -0.68 2.07
N ALA A 236 4.83 0.32 1.29
CA ALA A 236 5.50 1.61 1.29
C ALA A 236 5.18 2.34 2.59
N TYR A 237 6.21 2.64 3.37
CA TYR A 237 6.13 3.46 4.57
C TYR A 237 7.17 4.59 4.47
N ALA A 238 7.18 5.27 3.33
CA ALA A 238 8.00 6.46 3.12
C ALA A 238 7.45 7.64 3.93
N LEU A 239 6.12 7.73 4.02
CA LEU A 239 5.39 8.72 4.78
C LEU A 239 4.37 8.07 5.72
N GLU A 240 4.42 8.47 6.99
CA GLU A 240 3.44 8.12 8.02
C GLU A 240 2.44 9.25 8.23
N ARG A 241 1.14 8.94 8.30
CA ARG A 241 0.08 9.92 8.56
C ARG A 241 0.02 10.27 10.06
N LEU A 242 0.07 11.56 10.40
CA LEU A 242 -0.06 12.07 11.77
C LEU A 242 -1.26 13.02 11.88
N ALA A 243 -2.45 12.47 12.16
CA ALA A 243 -3.73 13.21 12.15
C ALA A 243 -3.81 14.33 13.20
N GLU A 244 -3.10 14.14 14.31
CA GLU A 244 -2.95 15.09 15.40
C GLU A 244 -2.12 16.32 15.03
N LEU A 245 -1.33 16.25 13.94
CA LEU A 245 -0.48 17.34 13.46
C LEU A 245 -1.06 18.07 12.24
N ASP A 246 -2.30 17.79 11.87
CA ASP A 246 -2.98 18.54 10.81
C ASP A 246 -3.02 20.03 11.11
N GLN A 247 -2.87 20.85 10.08
CA GLN A 247 -2.89 22.30 10.23
C GLN A 247 -3.96 22.93 9.35
N GLU A 248 -4.53 24.03 9.81
CA GLU A 248 -5.38 24.87 8.97
C GLU A 248 -4.52 25.75 8.06
N TYR A 249 -4.89 25.80 6.79
CA TYR A 249 -4.27 26.65 5.78
C TYR A 249 -5.38 27.20 4.89
N GLU A 250 -5.54 28.53 4.83
CA GLU A 250 -6.54 29.21 3.99
C GLU A 250 -7.97 28.62 4.13
N GLY A 251 -8.40 28.31 5.35
CA GLY A 251 -9.74 27.79 5.63
C GLY A 251 -9.94 26.29 5.29
N ARG A 252 -8.88 25.55 4.94
CA ARG A 252 -8.90 24.09 4.79
C ARG A 252 -7.92 23.42 5.75
N ARG A 253 -8.30 22.23 6.25
CA ARG A 253 -7.41 21.38 7.06
C ARG A 253 -6.50 20.57 6.14
N LEU A 254 -5.19 20.78 6.24
CA LEU A 254 -4.18 20.04 5.50
C LEU A 254 -3.74 18.81 6.30
N PRO A 255 -3.71 17.62 5.67
CA PRO A 255 -3.18 16.43 6.32
C PRO A 255 -1.67 16.54 6.51
N ALA A 256 -1.20 16.18 7.71
CA ALA A 256 0.23 16.11 8.03
C ALA A 256 0.79 14.69 7.93
N PHE A 257 2.02 14.59 7.44
CA PHE A 257 2.78 13.37 7.27
C PHE A 257 4.21 13.52 7.82
N CYS A 258 4.79 12.41 8.29
CA CYS A 258 6.16 12.32 8.76
C CYS A 258 6.96 11.40 7.84
N ARG A 259 8.15 11.83 7.42
CA ARG A 259 9.07 11.05 6.60
C ARG A 259 9.73 9.94 7.42
N ARG A 260 9.67 8.73 6.89
CA ARG A 260 10.17 7.49 7.52
C ARG A 260 11.14 6.72 6.63
N ASP A 261 11.04 6.86 5.31
CA ASP A 261 11.89 6.18 4.31
C ASP A 261 12.00 4.66 4.54
N THR A 262 10.89 4.03 4.91
CA THR A 262 10.83 2.61 5.28
C THR A 262 10.01 1.79 4.29
N ILE A 263 10.37 0.51 4.10
CA ILE A 263 9.49 -0.53 3.55
C ILE A 263 9.18 -1.53 4.66
N LEU A 264 7.90 -1.68 5.00
CA LEU A 264 7.45 -2.63 6.02
C LEU A 264 7.07 -3.95 5.35
N ALA A 265 7.63 -5.07 5.76
CA ALA A 265 7.31 -6.39 5.24
C ALA A 265 6.78 -7.32 6.35
N ILE A 266 5.66 -7.98 6.10
CA ILE A 266 4.99 -8.86 7.04
C ILE A 266 5.66 -10.22 7.03
N TRP A 267 6.41 -10.48 8.10
CA TRP A 267 7.19 -11.69 8.27
C TRP A 267 6.33 -12.94 8.18
N ASP A 268 5.09 -12.94 8.66
CA ASP A 268 4.22 -14.11 8.65
C ASP A 268 3.83 -14.61 7.26
N CYS A 269 4.07 -13.82 6.22
CA CYS A 269 3.78 -14.22 4.86
C CYS A 269 4.79 -15.24 4.31
N PRO A 270 4.33 -16.36 3.72
CA PRO A 270 5.21 -17.37 3.14
C PRO A 270 6.22 -16.83 2.11
N TYR A 271 5.82 -15.92 1.21
CA TYR A 271 6.75 -15.37 0.22
C TYR A 271 7.69 -14.33 0.83
N VAL A 272 7.26 -13.59 1.86
CA VAL A 272 8.15 -12.63 2.54
C VAL A 272 9.27 -13.37 3.27
N LYS A 273 8.97 -14.48 3.96
CA LYS A 273 10.02 -15.35 4.52
C LYS A 273 10.92 -15.95 3.44
N GLN A 274 10.33 -16.33 2.30
CA GLN A 274 11.06 -16.99 1.22
C GLN A 274 12.01 -16.05 0.48
N PHE A 275 11.61 -14.80 0.24
CA PHE A 275 12.32 -13.82 -0.58
C PHE A 275 12.82 -12.63 0.25
N GLN A 276 13.17 -12.87 1.51
CA GLN A 276 13.58 -11.82 2.45
C GLN A 276 14.78 -11.03 1.92
N GLU A 277 15.76 -11.72 1.35
CA GLU A 277 16.98 -11.10 0.83
C GLU A 277 16.66 -10.21 -0.37
N GLU A 278 15.85 -10.68 -1.32
CA GLU A 278 15.43 -9.93 -2.49
C GLU A 278 14.61 -8.69 -2.12
N ILE A 279 13.73 -8.80 -1.11
CA ILE A 279 12.98 -7.66 -0.57
C ILE A 279 13.92 -6.65 0.08
N GLY A 280 14.95 -7.11 0.81
CA GLY A 280 15.97 -6.25 1.40
C GLY A 280 16.78 -5.50 0.35
N VAL A 281 17.21 -6.20 -0.72
CA VAL A 281 17.92 -5.60 -1.86
C VAL A 281 17.04 -4.58 -2.59
N TYR A 282 15.76 -4.91 -2.83
CA TYR A 282 14.79 -3.97 -3.41
C TYR A 282 14.69 -2.68 -2.59
N ALA A 283 14.57 -2.81 -1.26
CA ALA A 283 14.48 -1.65 -0.37
C ALA A 283 15.75 -0.80 -0.44
N GLN A 284 16.93 -1.42 -0.42
CA GLN A 284 18.21 -0.74 -0.54
C GLN A 284 18.34 0.01 -1.88
N LEU A 285 17.97 -0.62 -2.99
CA LEU A 285 17.97 0.00 -4.33
C LEU A 285 17.01 1.19 -4.39
N CYS A 286 15.89 1.12 -3.68
CA CYS A 286 14.96 2.24 -3.50
C CYS A 286 15.47 3.34 -2.56
N GLY A 287 16.59 3.13 -1.85
CA GLY A 287 17.05 4.04 -0.79
C GLY A 287 16.14 4.04 0.44
N MET A 288 15.57 2.89 0.77
CA MET A 288 14.62 2.68 1.86
C MET A 288 15.16 1.66 2.87
N GLU A 289 14.73 1.74 4.11
CA GLU A 289 15.05 0.76 5.16
C GLU A 289 13.99 -0.37 5.19
N PRO A 290 14.37 -1.66 5.06
CA PRO A 290 13.43 -2.76 5.20
C PRO A 290 13.20 -3.11 6.68
N ILE A 291 11.93 -3.09 7.12
CA ILE A 291 11.52 -3.57 8.44
C ILE A 291 10.66 -4.81 8.26
N PHE A 292 11.08 -5.94 8.84
CA PHE A 292 10.29 -7.17 8.87
C PHE A 292 9.54 -7.28 10.21
N LYS A 293 8.22 -7.36 10.17
CA LYS A 293 7.37 -7.42 11.37
C LYS A 293 6.34 -8.54 11.28
N GLU A 294 6.07 -9.23 12.37
CA GLU A 294 4.93 -10.14 12.47
C GLU A 294 3.63 -9.32 12.48
N ASN A 295 2.63 -9.80 11.74
CA ASN A 295 1.30 -9.16 11.66
C ASN A 295 0.32 -9.82 12.62
N LYS A 296 0.54 -11.10 12.93
CA LYS A 296 -0.39 -11.96 13.66
C LYS A 296 0.24 -12.54 14.95
N GLY A 297 1.35 -11.98 15.42
CA GLY A 297 2.10 -12.37 16.63
C GLY A 297 2.27 -11.23 17.61
#